data_AF-A0A6I3C734-F1
#
_entry.id   AF-A0A6I3C734-F1
#
_cell.length_a   1.000
_cell.length_b   1.000
_cell.length_c   1.000
_cell.angle_alpha   90.00
_cell.angle_beta   90.00
_cell.angle_gamma   90.00
#
_symmetry.space_group_name_H-M   'P 1'
#
loop_
_entity.id
_entity.type
_entity.pdbx_description
1 polymer ?
#
loop_
_entity_poly.entity_id
_entity_poly.type
_entity_poly.pdbx_seq_one_letter_code
_entity_poly.pdbx_strand_id
1 'polypeptide(L)'
;MAESGKRPFWAHQGAEYLIGIVFVAQGIQSTTPMVPTLLGGLVVLNTATAKGPLAAFQVFSRRVHRVLDAVLVLLTVLCAVQNTVSIEAGTRILMGLLAFALGFIWLLSDFTEKVKVPKSTARAAGTPRVARPATPDDGSLASTVGRSAGRLVGNGVKAYRKRKG
;
A
#
# COMPACT_ATOMS: atom_id res chain seq x y z
N MET A 1 5.54 23.29 6.31
CA MET A 1 5.92 22.33 5.27
C MET A 1 4.91 21.20 5.34
N ALA A 2 4.06 21.04 4.32
CA ALA A 2 2.92 20.11 4.38
C ALA A 2 3.39 18.66 4.49
N GLU A 3 2.90 17.92 5.49
CA GLU A 3 3.05 16.47 5.55
C GLU A 3 2.49 15.84 4.27
N SER A 4 3.25 14.90 3.70
CA SER A 4 3.05 14.34 2.37
C SER A 4 1.67 13.70 2.19
N GLY A 5 0.80 14.33 1.38
CA GLY A 5 -0.53 13.85 0.98
C GLY A 5 -0.51 12.65 0.02
N LYS A 6 0.29 11.62 0.30
CA LYS A 6 0.34 10.39 -0.50
C LYS A 6 -0.93 9.57 -0.30
N ARG A 7 -1.38 8.92 -1.37
CA ARG A 7 -2.61 8.11 -1.33
C ARG A 7 -2.38 6.87 -0.48
N PRO A 8 -3.38 6.47 0.33
CA PRO A 8 -3.26 5.30 1.18
C PRO A 8 -3.20 4.02 0.34
N PHE A 9 -2.45 3.03 0.83
CA PHE A 9 -2.15 1.80 0.08
C PHE A 9 -3.40 1.02 -0.39
N TRP A 10 -4.54 1.09 0.31
CA TRP A 10 -5.77 0.44 -0.18
C TRP A 10 -6.26 1.06 -1.50
N ALA A 11 -6.12 2.38 -1.66
CA ALA A 11 -6.56 3.08 -2.86
C ALA A 11 -5.67 2.73 -4.06
N HIS A 12 -4.38 2.49 -3.80
CA HIS A 12 -3.46 1.90 -4.77
C HIS A 12 -3.95 0.52 -5.22
N GLN A 13 -4.16 -0.41 -4.28
CA GLN A 13 -4.63 -1.76 -4.59
C GLN A 13 -5.97 -1.77 -5.34
N GLY A 14 -6.91 -0.92 -4.95
CA GLY A 14 -8.21 -0.82 -5.62
C GLY A 14 -8.07 -0.37 -7.07
N ALA A 15 -7.18 0.59 -7.34
CA ALA A 15 -6.93 1.07 -8.68
C ALA A 15 -6.19 0.05 -9.55
N GLU A 16 -5.20 -0.66 -9.01
CA GLU A 16 -4.49 -1.72 -9.72
C GLU A 16 -5.44 -2.87 -10.10
N TYR A 17 -6.35 -3.30 -9.20
CA TYR A 17 -7.34 -4.31 -9.56
C TYR A 17 -8.25 -3.85 -10.70
N LEU A 18 -8.75 -2.62 -10.64
CA LEU A 18 -9.61 -2.06 -11.69
C LEU A 18 -8.86 -2.05 -13.03
N ILE A 19 -7.62 -1.56 -13.04
CA ILE A 19 -6.79 -1.52 -14.25
C ILE A 19 -6.47 -2.93 -14.75
N GLY A 20 -6.14 -3.87 -13.86
CA GLY A 20 -5.87 -5.26 -14.21
C GLY A 20 -7.09 -5.95 -14.83
N ILE A 21 -8.29 -5.73 -14.27
CA ILE A 21 -9.55 -6.22 -14.84
C ILE A 21 -9.81 -5.59 -16.20
N VAL A 22 -9.60 -4.28 -16.37
CA VAL A 22 -9.72 -3.61 -17.67
C VAL A 22 -8.76 -4.23 -18.67
N PHE A 23 -7.50 -4.50 -18.30
CA PHE A 23 -6.54 -5.20 -19.18
C PHE A 23 -7.04 -6.57 -19.64
N VAL A 24 -7.56 -7.38 -18.71
CA VAL A 24 -8.11 -8.71 -19.04
C VAL A 24 -9.32 -8.59 -19.97
N ALA A 25 -10.25 -7.68 -19.66
CA ALA A 25 -11.43 -7.43 -20.48
C ALA A 25 -11.07 -6.97 -21.89
N GLN A 26 -10.01 -6.17 -22.04
CA GLN A 26 -9.50 -5.72 -23.33
C GLN A 26 -8.84 -6.85 -24.11
N GLY A 27 -8.18 -7.79 -23.42
CA GLY A 27 -7.70 -9.02 -24.06
C GLY A 27 -8.82 -9.84 -24.66
N ILE A 28 -9.97 -9.97 -24.00
CA ILE A 28 -11.14 -10.69 -24.54
C ILE A 28 -11.67 -10.05 -25.83
N GLN A 29 -11.52 -8.74 -25.98
CA GLN A 29 -11.99 -7.98 -27.15
C GLN A 29 -10.93 -7.83 -28.25
N SER A 30 -9.66 -8.13 -27.97
CA SER A 30 -8.54 -7.92 -28.89
C SER A 30 -8.33 -9.11 -29.82
N THR A 31 -7.94 -8.84 -31.06
CA THR A 31 -7.42 -9.85 -31.99
C THR A 31 -6.12 -10.50 -31.51
N THR A 32 -5.43 -9.85 -30.56
CA THR A 32 -4.20 -10.32 -29.93
C THR A 32 -4.41 -10.46 -28.42
N PRO A 33 -5.23 -11.43 -27.97
CA PRO A 33 -5.75 -11.48 -26.61
C PRO A 33 -4.67 -11.78 -25.56
N MET A 34 -3.62 -12.53 -25.95
CA MET A 34 -2.63 -13.05 -25.01
C MET A 34 -1.87 -11.95 -24.25
N VAL A 35 -1.36 -10.94 -24.95
CA VAL A 35 -0.51 -9.90 -24.34
C VAL A 35 -1.27 -9.09 -23.27
N PRO A 36 -2.39 -8.41 -23.58
CA PRO A 36 -3.15 -7.65 -22.59
C PRO A 36 -3.75 -8.54 -21.48
N THR A 37 -4.16 -9.78 -21.79
CA THR A 37 -4.69 -10.70 -20.77
C THR A 37 -3.63 -11.10 -19.76
N LEU A 38 -2.43 -11.46 -20.23
CA LEU A 38 -1.32 -11.83 -19.34
C LEU A 38 -0.85 -10.66 -18.50
N LEU A 39 -0.72 -9.46 -19.09
CA LEU A 39 -0.37 -8.26 -18.35
C LEU A 39 -1.43 -7.93 -17.28
N GLY A 40 -2.71 -7.98 -17.63
CA GLY A 40 -3.80 -7.78 -16.67
C GLY A 40 -3.80 -8.80 -15.56
N GLY A 41 -3.62 -10.09 -15.90
CA GLY A 41 -3.52 -11.17 -14.92
C GLY A 41 -2.35 -10.98 -13.97
N LEU A 42 -1.18 -10.55 -14.45
CA LEU A 42 -0.02 -10.26 -13.62
C LEU A 42 -0.27 -9.07 -12.69
N VAL A 43 -0.92 -8.00 -13.14
CA VAL A 43 -1.31 -6.86 -12.29
C VAL A 43 -2.27 -7.30 -11.19
N VAL A 44 -3.32 -8.05 -11.55
CA VAL A 44 -4.28 -8.60 -10.57
C VAL A 44 -3.57 -9.49 -9.57
N LEU A 45 -2.68 -10.38 -10.02
CA LEU A 45 -1.94 -11.29 -9.14
C LEU A 45 -0.99 -10.54 -8.20
N ASN A 46 -0.25 -9.56 -8.70
CA ASN A 46 0.64 -8.71 -7.89
C ASN A 46 -0.16 -7.96 -6.80
N THR A 47 -1.32 -7.42 -7.17
CA THR A 47 -2.22 -6.72 -6.25
C THR A 47 -2.78 -7.67 -5.19
N ALA A 48 -3.25 -8.84 -5.63
CA ALA A 48 -3.86 -9.85 -4.79
C ALA A 48 -2.92 -10.44 -3.75
N THR A 49 -1.62 -10.49 -4.07
CA THR A 49 -0.60 -11.09 -3.21
C THR A 49 0.10 -10.10 -2.26
N ALA A 50 -0.16 -8.80 -2.41
CA ALA A 50 0.48 -7.75 -1.61
C ALA A 50 -0.23 -7.49 -0.28
N LYS A 51 0.52 -7.42 0.83
CA LYS A 51 -0.03 -7.15 2.17
C LYS A 51 -0.74 -5.80 2.25
N GLY A 52 -2.07 -5.85 2.25
CA GLY A 52 -2.94 -4.69 2.37
C GLY A 52 -4.41 -5.07 2.60
N PRO A 53 -5.30 -4.07 2.78
CA PRO A 53 -6.71 -4.31 3.11
C PRO A 53 -7.50 -5.04 2.02
N LEU A 54 -7.08 -4.93 0.76
CA LEU A 54 -7.76 -5.55 -0.38
C LEU A 54 -7.03 -6.80 -0.91
N ALA A 55 -6.04 -7.29 -0.18
CA ALA A 55 -5.28 -8.48 -0.57
C ALA A 55 -6.12 -9.74 -0.44
N ALA A 56 -6.13 -10.60 -1.48
CA ALA A 56 -6.70 -11.93 -1.39
C ALA A 56 -5.73 -12.89 -0.66
N PHE A 57 -4.43 -12.72 -0.89
CA PHE A 57 -3.35 -13.53 -0.32
C PHE A 57 -2.30 -12.60 0.30
N GLN A 58 -2.07 -12.65 1.61
CA GLN A 58 -1.16 -11.71 2.30
C GLN A 58 0.31 -12.16 2.26
N VAL A 59 0.84 -12.44 1.07
CA VAL A 59 2.14 -13.10 0.88
C VAL A 59 3.29 -12.09 0.92
N PHE A 60 3.27 -11.07 0.06
CA PHE A 60 4.39 -10.16 -0.15
C PHE A 60 4.31 -8.87 0.67
N SER A 61 5.47 -8.35 1.09
CA SER A 61 5.56 -7.04 1.73
C SER A 61 5.29 -5.90 0.74
N ARG A 62 4.96 -4.70 1.24
CA ARG A 62 4.71 -3.52 0.39
C ARG A 62 5.93 -3.11 -0.42
N ARG A 63 7.14 -3.42 0.07
CA ARG A 63 8.40 -3.14 -0.64
C ARG A 63 8.56 -4.02 -1.87
N VAL A 64 8.26 -5.31 -1.76
CA VAL A 64 8.34 -6.25 -2.88
C VAL A 64 7.31 -5.88 -3.94
N HIS A 65 6.07 -5.64 -3.51
CA HIS A 65 5.00 -5.21 -4.41
C HIS A 65 5.33 -3.90 -5.13
N ARG A 66 5.93 -2.90 -4.45
CA ARG A 66 6.38 -1.65 -5.10
C ARG A 66 7.37 -1.90 -6.25
N VAL A 67 8.29 -2.84 -6.09
CA VAL A 67 9.27 -3.19 -7.14
C VAL A 67 8.56 -3.92 -8.27
N LEU A 68 7.72 -4.89 -7.95
CA LEU A 68 6.94 -5.63 -8.95
C LEU A 68 6.03 -4.70 -9.75
N ASP A 69 5.37 -3.74 -9.11
CA ASP A 69 4.49 -2.79 -9.80
C ASP A 69 5.29 -1.89 -10.78
N ALA A 70 6.46 -1.40 -10.38
CA ALA A 70 7.36 -0.66 -11.29
C ALA A 70 7.82 -1.53 -12.48
N VAL A 71 8.09 -2.81 -12.25
CA VAL A 71 8.44 -3.77 -13.32
C VAL A 71 7.24 -3.99 -14.25
N LEU A 72 6.02 -4.09 -13.72
CA LEU A 72 4.81 -4.27 -14.53
C LEU A 72 4.50 -3.04 -15.38
N VAL A 73 4.69 -1.83 -14.85
CA VAL A 73 4.61 -0.59 -15.63
C VAL A 73 5.61 -0.63 -16.77
N LEU A 74 6.89 -0.91 -16.49
CA LEU A 74 7.93 -0.98 -17.51
C LEU A 74 7.63 -2.04 -18.57
N LEU A 75 7.24 -3.25 -18.14
CA LEU A 75 6.89 -4.34 -19.04
C LEU A 75 5.72 -3.95 -19.96
N THR A 76 4.70 -3.29 -19.41
CA THR A 76 3.54 -2.83 -20.17
C THR A 76 3.94 -1.81 -21.23
N VAL A 77 4.83 -0.85 -20.88
CA VAL A 77 5.38 0.11 -21.84
C VAL A 77 6.15 -0.60 -22.95
N LEU A 78 7.03 -1.55 -22.60
CA LEU A 78 7.81 -2.30 -23.58
C LEU A 78 6.89 -3.11 -24.52
N CYS A 79 5.87 -3.77 -23.99
CA CYS A 79 4.88 -4.50 -24.79
C CYS A 79 4.05 -3.57 -25.70
N ALA A 80 3.81 -2.31 -25.31
CA ALA A 80 3.07 -1.35 -26.13
C ALA A 80 3.90 -0.81 -27.31
N VAL A 81 5.21 -0.58 -27.11
CA VAL A 81 6.08 0.06 -28.11
C VAL A 81 6.85 -0.93 -28.98
N GLN A 82 7.04 -2.17 -28.53
CA GLN A 82 7.76 -3.20 -29.31
C GLN A 82 7.13 -3.40 -30.70
N ASN A 83 7.93 -3.77 -31.70
CA ASN A 83 7.43 -4.04 -33.06
C ASN A 83 7.65 -5.50 -33.52
N THR A 84 8.00 -6.38 -32.60
CA THR A 84 8.28 -7.80 -32.87
C THR A 84 7.03 -8.67 -32.83
N VAL A 85 6.06 -8.32 -32.00
CA VAL A 85 4.75 -8.98 -31.87
C VAL A 85 3.69 -8.05 -32.46
N SER A 86 2.94 -8.57 -33.42
CA SER A 86 1.78 -7.86 -33.97
C SER A 86 0.76 -7.64 -32.86
N ILE A 87 0.45 -6.37 -32.60
CA ILE A 87 -0.57 -5.92 -31.64
C ILE A 87 -1.29 -4.77 -32.33
N GLU A 88 -2.61 -4.81 -32.33
CA GLU A 88 -3.45 -3.77 -32.92
C GLU A 88 -3.14 -2.38 -32.34
N ALA A 89 -3.19 -1.35 -33.18
CA ALA A 89 -2.91 0.03 -32.77
C ALA A 89 -3.81 0.49 -31.60
N GLY A 90 -5.10 0.16 -31.62
CA GLY A 90 -6.03 0.47 -30.53
C GLY A 90 -5.60 -0.16 -29.20
N THR A 91 -5.22 -1.45 -29.22
CA THR A 91 -4.69 -2.15 -28.05
C THR A 91 -3.40 -1.52 -27.54
N ARG A 92 -2.48 -1.12 -28.42
CA ARG A 92 -1.22 -0.45 -28.04
C ARG A 92 -1.47 0.90 -27.36
N ILE A 93 -2.36 1.71 -27.93
CA ILE A 93 -2.74 3.00 -27.34
C ILE A 93 -3.30 2.78 -25.93
N LEU A 94 -4.19 1.81 -25.78
CA LEU A 94 -4.80 1.52 -24.49
C LEU A 94 -3.79 0.97 -23.48
N MET A 95 -2.88 0.09 -23.90
CA MET A 95 -1.74 -0.36 -23.07
C MET A 95 -0.91 0.83 -22.59
N GLY A 96 -0.62 1.80 -23.47
CA GLY A 96 0.08 3.03 -23.10
C GLY A 96 -0.67 3.87 -22.07
N LEU A 97 -1.98 4.05 -22.24
CA LEU A 97 -2.82 4.79 -21.29
C LEU A 97 -2.88 4.10 -19.92
N LEU A 98 -3.04 2.78 -19.89
CA LEU A 98 -3.08 2.01 -18.66
C LEU A 98 -1.71 1.95 -17.97
N ALA A 99 -0.62 1.84 -18.73
CA ALA A 99 0.74 1.95 -18.19
C ALA A 99 1.00 3.31 -17.55
N PHE A 100 0.55 4.39 -18.20
CA PHE A 100 0.61 5.73 -17.64
C PHE A 100 -0.20 5.83 -16.34
N ALA A 101 -1.42 5.31 -16.32
CA ALA A 101 -2.26 5.30 -15.13
C ALA A 101 -1.61 4.54 -13.96
N LEU A 102 -1.08 3.33 -14.21
CA LEU A 102 -0.34 2.54 -13.21
C LEU A 102 0.87 3.30 -12.70
N GLY A 103 1.71 3.84 -13.60
CA GLY A 103 2.89 4.62 -13.21
C GLY A 103 2.54 5.86 -12.40
N PHE A 104 1.47 6.57 -12.77
CA PHE A 104 0.99 7.73 -12.02
C PHE A 104 0.50 7.36 -10.62
N ILE A 105 -0.28 6.28 -10.51
CA ILE A 105 -0.75 5.76 -9.23
C ILE A 105 0.44 5.32 -8.37
N TRP A 106 1.41 4.62 -8.95
CA TRP A 106 2.64 4.19 -8.27
C TRP A 106 3.42 5.38 -7.69
N LEU A 107 3.61 6.46 -8.45
CA LEU A 107 4.32 7.67 -7.99
C LEU A 107 3.63 8.34 -6.80
N LEU A 108 2.30 8.31 -6.75
CA LEU A 108 1.51 8.98 -5.71
C LEU A 108 1.23 8.11 -4.47
N SER A 109 1.67 6.86 -4.47
CA SER A 109 1.28 5.89 -3.45
C SER A 109 2.25 5.84 -2.26
N ASP A 110 1.69 5.66 -1.07
CA ASP A 110 2.47 5.40 0.15
C ASP A 110 2.67 3.90 0.38
N PHE A 111 3.92 3.45 0.18
CA PHE A 111 4.35 2.07 0.41
C PHE A 111 4.87 1.81 1.82
N THR A 112 4.76 2.78 2.73
CA THR A 112 5.25 2.65 4.10
C THR A 112 4.47 1.56 4.84
N GLU A 113 5.19 0.53 5.28
CA GLU A 113 4.64 -0.52 6.13
C GLU A 113 4.90 -0.12 7.59
N LYS A 114 3.83 0.17 8.36
CA LYS A 114 3.96 0.44 9.79
C LYS A 114 4.34 -0.86 10.49
N VAL A 115 5.61 -0.99 10.89
CA VAL A 115 6.10 -2.11 11.69
C VAL A 115 5.29 -2.13 13.00
N LYS A 116 4.43 -3.13 13.17
CA LYS A 116 3.80 -3.40 14.47
C LYS A 116 4.91 -3.92 15.39
N VAL A 117 5.53 -3.03 16.17
CA VAL A 117 6.46 -3.44 17.23
C VAL A 117 5.68 -4.33 18.20
N PRO A 118 6.09 -5.60 18.42
CA PRO A 118 5.40 -6.48 19.34
C PRO A 118 5.40 -5.87 20.75
N LYS A 119 4.22 -5.73 21.35
CA LYS A 119 4.03 -5.18 22.70
C LYS A 119 4.65 -6.06 23.81
N SER A 120 5.33 -7.16 23.47
CA SER A 120 5.90 -8.14 24.40
C SER A 120 7.35 -7.87 24.81
N THR A 121 8.16 -7.16 24.03
CA THR A 121 9.57 -6.90 24.39
C THR A 121 9.71 -5.74 25.38
N ALA A 122 8.71 -4.86 25.50
CA ALA A 122 8.73 -3.76 26.47
C ALA A 122 8.43 -4.20 27.93
N ARG A 123 8.01 -5.44 28.16
CA ARG A 123 7.65 -5.94 29.50
C ARG A 123 8.60 -7.01 30.05
N ALA A 124 9.48 -7.57 29.23
CA ALA A 124 10.37 -8.67 29.62
C ALA A 124 11.81 -8.22 29.98
N ALA A 125 12.22 -6.99 29.64
CA ALA A 125 13.45 -6.43 30.17
C ALA A 125 13.14 -5.72 31.49
N GLY A 126 13.36 -6.40 32.61
CA GLY A 126 13.41 -5.81 33.95
C GLY A 126 14.60 -4.87 34.12
N THR A 127 14.70 -3.85 33.27
CA THR A 127 15.66 -2.75 33.43
C THR A 127 15.16 -1.86 34.56
N PRO A 128 15.97 -1.57 35.60
CA PRO A 128 15.64 -0.53 36.56
C PRO A 128 15.36 0.75 35.78
N ARG A 129 14.22 1.38 36.09
CA ARG A 129 13.77 2.64 35.49
C ARG A 129 14.81 3.71 35.78
N VAL A 130 15.82 3.83 34.90
CA VAL A 130 16.65 5.02 34.80
C VAL A 130 15.68 6.15 34.47
N ALA A 131 15.61 7.15 35.34
CA ALA A 131 14.83 8.35 35.12
C ALA A 131 15.24 8.93 33.76
N ARG A 132 14.33 8.85 32.78
CA ARG A 132 14.51 9.50 31.49
C ARG A 132 14.72 11.00 31.77
N PRO A 133 15.79 11.63 31.25
CA PRO A 133 15.93 13.07 31.38
C PRO A 133 14.69 13.73 30.77
N ALA A 134 14.13 14.71 31.49
CA ALA A 134 13.02 15.50 30.99
C ALA A 134 13.46 16.12 29.65
N THR A 135 12.90 15.65 28.54
CA THR A 135 12.95 16.40 27.29
C THR A 135 12.26 17.74 27.53
N PRO A 136 12.81 18.87 27.07
CA PRO A 136 12.17 20.17 27.24
C PRO A 136 10.73 20.09 26.71
N ASP A 137 9.77 20.59 27.49
CA ASP A 137 8.39 20.73 27.04
C ASP A 137 8.39 21.58 25.76
N ASP A 138 8.08 20.97 24.62
CA ASP A 138 7.94 21.64 23.33
C ASP A 138 6.63 22.45 23.25
N GLY A 139 5.92 22.63 24.38
CA GLY A 139 4.74 23.49 24.53
C GLY A 139 3.57 23.19 23.59
N SER A 140 3.70 22.17 22.74
CA SER A 140 2.79 21.92 21.64
C SER A 140 1.47 21.40 22.21
N LEU A 141 0.37 22.09 21.90
CA LEU A 141 -0.98 21.71 22.33
C LEU A 141 -1.26 20.23 22.01
N ALA A 142 -0.71 19.72 20.90
CA ALA A 142 -0.80 18.32 20.51
C ALA A 142 -0.16 17.34 21.53
N SER A 143 1.00 17.68 22.11
CA SER A 143 1.66 16.82 23.10
C SER A 143 0.90 16.79 24.44
N THR A 144 0.31 17.93 24.82
CA THR A 144 -0.48 18.07 26.06
C THR A 144 -1.82 17.36 25.91
N VAL A 145 -2.50 17.53 24.77
CA VAL A 145 -3.76 16.85 24.44
C VAL A 145 -3.57 15.34 24.29
N GLY A 146 -2.47 14.90 23.67
CA GLY A 146 -2.15 13.48 23.57
C GLY A 146 -1.93 12.81 24.93
N ARG A 147 -1.22 13.50 25.85
CA ARG A 147 -0.98 13.01 27.22
C ARG A 147 -2.26 12.94 28.05
N SER A 148 -3.13 13.94 27.97
CA SER A 148 -4.40 13.96 28.70
C SER A 148 -5.41 12.94 28.16
N ALA A 149 -5.52 12.81 26.84
CA ALA A 149 -6.36 11.79 26.19
C ALA A 149 -5.93 10.36 26.56
N GLY A 150 -4.61 10.09 26.56
CA GLY A 150 -4.07 8.79 26.96
C GLY A 150 -4.38 8.43 28.42
N ARG A 151 -4.32 9.41 29.34
CA ARG A 151 -4.66 9.20 30.76
C ARG A 151 -6.15 8.95 30.96
N LEU A 152 -7.01 9.67 30.24
CA LEU A 152 -8.47 9.48 30.28
C LEU A 152 -8.87 8.07 29.84
N VAL A 153 -8.35 7.62 28.69
CA VAL A 153 -8.62 6.26 28.17
C VAL A 153 -8.06 5.20 29.13
N GLY A 154 -6.84 5.38 29.62
CA GLY A 154 -6.21 4.45 30.56
C GLY A 154 -7.00 4.30 31.87
N ASN A 155 -7.51 5.41 32.40
CA ASN A 155 -8.33 5.42 33.61
C ASN A 155 -9.71 4.77 33.38
N GLY A 156 -10.34 5.03 32.22
CA GLY A 156 -11.60 4.42 31.84
C GLY A 156 -11.51 2.89 31.72
N VAL A 157 -10.47 2.38 31.06
CA VAL A 157 -10.23 0.94 30.92
C VAL A 157 -9.97 0.28 32.28
N LYS A 158 -9.21 0.93 33.16
CA LYS A 158 -8.92 0.42 34.51
C LYS A 158 -10.17 0.40 35.39
N ALA A 159 -11.02 1.43 35.30
CA ALA A 159 -12.29 1.50 36.02
C ALA A 159 -13.31 0.46 35.53
N TYR A 160 -13.40 0.25 34.22
CA TYR A 160 -14.26 -0.77 33.63
C TYR A 160 -13.84 -2.18 34.06
N ARG A 161 -12.53 -2.48 34.01
CA ARG A 161 -12.01 -3.77 34.45
C ARG A 161 -12.24 -4.02 35.95
N LYS A 162 -12.20 -2.97 36.78
CA LYS A 162 -12.51 -3.04 38.23
C LYS A 162 -13.99 -3.30 38.52
N ARG A 163 -14.91 -3.01 37.59
CA ARG A 163 -16.35 -3.30 37.75
C ARG A 163 -16.78 -4.68 37.26
N LYS A 164 -15.92 -5.36 36.48
CA LYS A 164 -16.20 -6.67 35.87
C LYS A 164 -15.48 -7.85 36.54
N GLY A 165 -14.62 -7.59 37.53
CA GLY A 165 -14.07 -8.59 38.45
C GLY A 165 -14.41 -8.18 39.87
#